data_AF-A0ABD2PPI6-F1
#
_entry.id   AF-A0ABD2PPI6-F1
#
_cell.length_a   1.000
_cell.length_b   1.000
_cell.length_c   1.000
_cell.angle_alpha   90.00
_cell.angle_beta   90.00
_cell.angle_gamma   90.00
#
_symmetry.space_group_name_H-M   'P 1'
#
loop_
_entity.id
_entity.type
_entity.pdbx_description
1 polymer ?
#
loop_
_entity_poly.entity_id
_entity_poly.type
_entity_poly.pdbx_seq_one_letter_code
_entity_poly.pdbx_strand_id
1 'polypeptide(L)'
;MGNLVVRSIGQLAHSQIESGHFHTRRQIYPCGFRSERFYWSMRLVNRRAIYQCNIEEREGRPLFRVIECFPDGILEPETVEADSCDMVWRLVLERVAQLRREAHFVNVFPHLLRGEVMYGLREQQVLRAIESLHGVEHLSDYAFTYGRMELIHNMPLPLNPSGCARTECRLKMFYKRAKGPSLESPRRHPSSGLVQEPVAHVGRRGPSSSATVESVRNRAQQYRKLKSEARLNVTLGRSGIQGLGLYAARDLEPQTMVIEYIGELIRLELANRREKAYEAQGRGIYMFRLDEQTVIDATMTGGLARYVNHSCQPNCYTEYVNFGGGTEGGLYGGHIVIITNQRIAKGEELCYDYKFDLEDCTDKIPCLCKAPNCKKWMN
;
A
#
# COMPACT_ATOMS: atom_id res chain seq x y z
N MET A 1 11.43 10.87 -21.96
CA MET A 1 11.68 9.53 -22.52
C MET A 1 10.58 8.59 -22.03
N GLY A 2 9.43 8.57 -22.72
CA GLY A 2 8.26 7.80 -22.30
C GLY A 2 8.34 6.34 -22.77
N ASN A 3 7.78 5.44 -21.96
CA ASN A 3 7.71 3.96 -22.08
C ASN A 3 8.75 3.20 -21.23
N LEU A 4 8.79 3.51 -19.93
CA LEU A 4 9.35 2.65 -18.89
C LEU A 4 8.18 1.98 -18.14
N VAL A 5 8.24 0.66 -17.96
CA VAL A 5 7.30 -0.09 -17.12
C VAL A 5 8.11 -0.82 -16.06
N VAL A 6 7.92 -0.49 -14.79
CA VAL A 6 8.57 -1.22 -13.69
C VAL A 6 7.70 -2.40 -13.29
N ARG A 7 8.28 -3.60 -13.29
CA ARG A 7 7.60 -4.86 -12.92
C ARG A 7 7.87 -5.25 -11.48
N SER A 8 9.10 -4.99 -10.99
CA SER A 8 9.54 -5.29 -9.63
C SER A 8 10.59 -4.28 -9.19
N ILE A 9 10.50 -3.80 -7.95
CA ILE A 9 11.50 -2.91 -7.34
C ILE A 9 12.69 -3.69 -6.75
N GLY A 10 12.54 -5.01 -6.55
CA GLY A 10 13.57 -5.84 -5.91
C GLY A 10 13.69 -5.59 -4.41
N GLN A 11 14.76 -6.11 -3.83
CA GLN A 11 15.07 -6.00 -2.40
C GLN A 11 16.58 -5.99 -2.16
N LEU A 12 16.98 -5.60 -0.95
CA LEU A 12 18.34 -5.75 -0.46
C LEU A 12 18.35 -6.60 0.81
N ALA A 13 19.09 -7.70 0.77
CA ALA A 13 19.35 -8.53 1.94
C ALA A 13 20.39 -7.87 2.85
N HIS A 14 20.41 -8.27 4.12
CA HIS A 14 21.37 -7.74 5.11
C HIS A 14 22.83 -7.90 4.66
N SER A 15 23.19 -9.08 4.13
CA SER A 15 24.52 -9.36 3.59
C SER A 15 24.90 -8.44 2.42
N GLN A 16 23.93 -8.05 1.59
CA GLN A 16 24.15 -7.15 0.45
C GLN A 16 24.37 -5.71 0.91
N ILE A 17 23.66 -5.29 1.96
CA ILE A 17 23.84 -3.97 2.60
C ILE A 17 25.23 -3.88 3.22
N GLU A 18 25.62 -4.88 4.02
CA GLU A 18 26.94 -4.96 4.66
C GLU A 18 28.10 -5.01 3.66
N SER A 19 27.89 -5.65 2.50
CA SER A 19 28.93 -5.75 1.46
C SER A 19 29.31 -4.40 0.83
N GLY A 20 28.41 -3.41 0.87
CA GLY A 20 28.59 -2.12 0.21
C GLY A 20 28.58 -2.16 -1.34
N HIS A 21 28.51 -3.33 -1.98
CA HIS A 21 28.62 -3.45 -3.45
C HIS A 21 27.35 -3.08 -4.22
N PHE A 22 26.19 -3.08 -3.56
CA PHE A 22 24.88 -2.90 -4.20
C PHE A 22 24.41 -1.45 -4.26
N HIS A 23 25.32 -0.51 -4.05
CA HIS A 23 25.02 0.91 -4.18
C HIS A 23 26.28 1.71 -4.57
N THR A 24 26.05 2.91 -5.08
CA THR A 24 27.02 3.99 -5.15
C THR A 24 26.55 5.11 -4.23
N ARG A 25 27.31 6.20 -4.13
CA ARG A 25 26.88 7.40 -3.41
C ARG A 25 25.55 7.99 -3.89
N ARG A 26 25.09 7.67 -5.11
CA ARG A 26 23.91 8.29 -5.73
C ARG A 26 22.86 7.30 -6.24
N GLN A 27 23.14 6.01 -6.26
CA GLN A 27 22.22 5.00 -6.79
C GLN A 27 22.29 3.71 -5.98
N ILE A 28 21.13 3.10 -5.73
CA ILE A 28 21.01 1.76 -5.16
C ILE A 28 20.61 0.79 -6.27
N TYR A 29 21.12 -0.45 -6.20
CA TYR A 29 20.90 -1.53 -7.16
C TYR A 29 20.25 -2.74 -6.45
N PRO A 30 18.92 -2.75 -6.27
CA PRO A 30 18.25 -3.85 -5.59
C PRO A 30 18.25 -5.13 -6.42
N CYS A 31 18.57 -6.25 -5.77
CA CYS A 31 18.46 -7.56 -6.40
C CYS A 31 16.99 -7.91 -6.65
N GLY A 32 16.70 -8.45 -7.83
CA GLY A 32 15.32 -8.73 -8.28
C GLY A 32 14.58 -7.51 -8.83
N PHE A 33 15.27 -6.36 -9.01
CA PHE A 33 14.72 -5.24 -9.75
C PHE A 33 14.46 -5.65 -11.20
N ARG A 34 13.26 -5.38 -11.72
CA ARG A 34 12.86 -5.67 -13.09
C ARG A 34 12.09 -4.51 -13.70
N SER A 35 12.55 -4.03 -14.85
CA SER A 35 11.86 -3.02 -15.64
C SER A 35 11.87 -3.35 -17.13
N GLU A 36 10.95 -2.76 -17.88
CA GLU A 36 10.85 -2.86 -19.33
C GLU A 36 10.99 -1.47 -19.93
N ARG A 37 11.85 -1.34 -20.94
CA ARG A 37 12.04 -0.09 -21.67
C ARG A 37 11.87 -0.31 -23.16
N PHE A 38 11.03 0.52 -23.79
CA PHE A 38 10.93 0.54 -25.24
C PHE A 38 12.05 1.42 -25.82
N TYR A 39 12.87 0.83 -26.70
CA TYR A 39 13.96 1.55 -27.36
C TYR A 39 14.25 1.00 -28.76
N TRP A 40 15.18 1.63 -29.48
CA TRP A 40 15.64 1.14 -30.78
C TRP A 40 16.31 -0.22 -30.64
N SER A 41 16.01 -1.12 -31.57
CA SER A 41 16.63 -2.44 -31.60
C SER A 41 18.14 -2.35 -31.87
N MET A 42 18.88 -3.23 -31.21
CA MET A 42 20.32 -3.41 -31.38
C MET A 42 20.67 -4.46 -32.45
N ARG A 43 19.65 -5.01 -33.12
CA ARG A 43 19.77 -6.07 -34.15
C ARG A 43 19.06 -5.72 -35.46
N LEU A 44 17.98 -4.95 -35.38
CA LEU A 44 17.14 -4.59 -36.54
C LEU A 44 17.10 -3.08 -36.76
N VAL A 45 17.53 -2.66 -37.94
CA VAL A 45 17.49 -1.25 -38.35
C VAL A 45 16.04 -0.75 -38.40
N ASN A 46 15.82 0.46 -37.89
CA ASN A 46 14.52 1.15 -37.88
C ASN A 46 13.36 0.40 -37.20
N ARG A 47 13.67 -0.57 -36.33
CA ARG A 47 12.68 -1.27 -35.48
C ARG A 47 12.88 -0.88 -34.02
N ARG A 48 11.78 -0.89 -33.26
CA ARG A 48 11.82 -0.75 -31.80
C ARG A 48 11.67 -2.13 -31.17
N ALA A 49 12.32 -2.32 -30.03
CA ALA A 49 12.25 -3.53 -29.22
C ALA A 49 11.92 -3.17 -27.77
N ILE A 50 11.47 -4.17 -27.01
CA ILE A 50 11.30 -4.09 -25.57
C ILE A 50 12.57 -4.63 -24.93
N TYR A 51 13.19 -3.84 -24.08
CA TYR A 51 14.34 -4.24 -23.29
C TYR A 51 13.92 -4.55 -21.86
N GLN A 52 13.98 -5.81 -21.47
CA GLN A 52 13.78 -6.23 -20.08
C GLN A 52 15.11 -6.06 -19.32
N CYS A 53 15.10 -5.17 -18.34
CA CYS A 53 16.24 -4.84 -17.51
C CYS A 53 16.09 -5.54 -16.15
N ASN A 54 17.02 -6.44 -15.83
CA ASN A 54 17.05 -7.16 -14.56
C ASN A 54 18.35 -6.82 -13.79
N ILE A 55 18.24 -6.75 -12.47
CA ILE A 55 19.38 -6.71 -11.56
C ILE A 55 19.35 -8.00 -10.74
N GLU A 56 20.40 -8.80 -10.85
CA GLU A 56 20.58 -10.08 -10.17
C GLU A 56 21.83 -10.04 -9.30
N GLU A 57 22.03 -11.05 -8.46
CA GLU A 57 23.27 -11.23 -7.72
C GLU A 57 24.11 -12.35 -8.35
N ARG A 58 25.40 -12.08 -8.52
CA ARG A 58 26.39 -13.11 -8.88
C ARG A 58 27.63 -12.90 -8.03
N GLU A 59 28.00 -13.93 -7.25
CA GLU A 59 29.21 -13.91 -6.41
C GLU A 59 29.28 -12.72 -5.44
N GLY A 60 28.14 -12.34 -4.82
CA GLY A 60 28.11 -11.24 -3.84
C GLY A 60 28.16 -9.84 -4.45
N ARG A 61 27.94 -9.71 -5.77
CA ARG A 61 27.94 -8.44 -6.50
C ARG A 61 26.72 -8.32 -7.43
N PRO A 62 26.29 -7.08 -7.76
CA PRO A 62 25.20 -6.87 -8.70
C PRO A 62 25.61 -7.28 -10.12
N LEU A 63 24.76 -8.07 -10.77
CA LEU A 63 24.81 -8.42 -12.18
C LEU A 63 23.69 -7.69 -12.90
N PHE A 64 24.04 -6.91 -13.91
CA PHE A 64 23.09 -6.18 -14.73
C PHE A 64 22.83 -6.93 -16.02
N ARG A 65 21.59 -7.39 -16.20
CA ARG A 65 21.15 -8.16 -17.37
C ARG A 65 20.12 -7.34 -18.15
N VAL A 66 20.31 -7.19 -19.46
CA VAL A 66 19.35 -6.56 -20.38
C VAL A 66 18.99 -7.57 -21.47
N ILE A 67 17.71 -7.82 -21.67
CA ILE A 67 17.19 -8.78 -22.66
C ILE A 67 16.39 -8.02 -23.70
N GLU A 68 16.78 -8.10 -24.97
CA GLU A 68 16.01 -7.56 -26.09
C GLU A 68 14.91 -8.56 -26.48
N CYS A 69 13.67 -8.10 -26.51
CA CYS A 69 12.50 -8.88 -26.87
C CYS A 69 11.66 -8.16 -27.94
N PHE A 70 11.07 -8.95 -28.84
CA PHE A 70 10.18 -8.46 -29.89
C PHE A 70 8.75 -8.96 -29.64
N PRO A 71 7.74 -8.07 -29.54
CA PRO A 71 6.35 -8.47 -29.30
C PRO A 71 5.78 -9.39 -30.39
N ASP A 72 6.27 -9.26 -31.61
CA ASP A 72 5.88 -10.03 -32.78
C ASP A 72 6.71 -11.33 -32.94
N GLY A 73 7.65 -11.60 -32.02
CA GLY A 73 8.43 -12.85 -32.01
C GLY A 73 9.36 -13.02 -33.21
N ILE A 74 9.69 -11.94 -33.93
CA ILE A 74 10.51 -12.01 -35.16
C ILE A 74 11.92 -12.55 -34.86
N LEU A 75 12.47 -12.25 -33.68
CA LEU A 75 13.77 -12.74 -33.25
C LEU A 75 13.67 -13.31 -31.83
N GLU A 76 14.43 -14.38 -31.61
CA GLU A 76 14.64 -14.94 -30.27
C GLU A 76 15.30 -13.90 -29.35
N PRO A 77 14.95 -13.89 -28.04
CA PRO A 77 15.50 -12.94 -27.10
C PRO A 77 17.02 -13.01 -27.00
N GLU A 78 17.70 -11.87 -27.12
CA GLU A 78 19.15 -11.78 -26.90
C GLU A 78 19.44 -11.11 -25.57
N THR A 79 20.35 -11.69 -24.80
CA THR A 79 20.74 -11.18 -23.48
C THR A 79 22.13 -10.56 -23.52
N VAL A 80 22.26 -9.39 -22.91
CA VAL A 80 23.52 -8.70 -22.65
C VAL A 80 23.68 -8.59 -21.13
N GLU A 81 24.86 -8.94 -20.62
CA GLU A 81 25.18 -8.86 -19.20
C GLU A 81 26.43 -8.00 -18.97
N ALA A 82 26.47 -7.27 -17.86
CA ALA A 82 27.67 -6.60 -17.38
C ALA A 82 27.66 -6.49 -15.83
N ASP A 83 28.83 -6.21 -15.27
CA ASP A 83 29.05 -5.93 -13.85
C ASP A 83 28.70 -4.48 -13.45
N SER A 84 28.41 -3.63 -14.42
CA SER A 84 28.04 -2.23 -14.22
C SER A 84 26.77 -1.87 -14.98
N CYS A 85 25.89 -1.12 -14.30
CA CYS A 85 24.63 -0.63 -14.85
C CYS A 85 24.83 0.20 -16.13
N ASP A 86 25.88 1.03 -16.16
CA ASP A 86 26.20 1.85 -17.32
C ASP A 86 26.80 1.02 -18.46
N MET A 87 27.64 0.03 -18.14
CA MET A 87 28.30 -0.79 -19.14
C MET A 87 27.31 -1.66 -19.93
N VAL A 88 26.32 -2.29 -19.27
CA VAL A 88 25.36 -3.15 -19.98
C VAL A 88 24.58 -2.36 -21.04
N TRP A 89 24.17 -1.12 -20.72
CA TRP A 89 23.47 -0.27 -21.68
C TRP A 89 24.41 0.36 -22.71
N ARG A 90 25.67 0.62 -22.36
CA ARG A 90 26.67 1.08 -23.32
C ARG A 90 26.85 0.06 -24.45
N LEU A 91 26.94 -1.24 -24.12
CA LEU A 91 27.01 -2.31 -25.12
C LEU A 91 25.80 -2.31 -26.06
N VAL A 92 24.59 -2.16 -25.52
CA VAL A 92 23.35 -2.06 -26.32
C VAL A 92 23.36 -0.81 -27.20
N LEU A 93 23.67 0.35 -26.63
CA LEU A 93 23.63 1.64 -27.32
C LEU A 93 24.71 1.76 -28.41
N GLU A 94 25.89 1.17 -28.20
CA GLU A 94 26.95 1.12 -29.21
C GLU A 94 26.53 0.29 -30.41
N ARG A 95 25.91 -0.88 -30.20
CA ARG A 95 25.33 -1.70 -31.28
C ARG A 95 24.23 -0.95 -32.03
N VAL A 96 23.31 -0.29 -31.32
CA VAL A 96 22.28 0.57 -31.93
C VAL A 96 22.91 1.69 -32.76
N ALA A 97 23.93 2.36 -32.23
CA ALA A 97 24.61 3.46 -32.91
C ALA A 97 25.36 2.97 -34.16
N GLN A 98 26.02 1.81 -34.10
CA GLN A 98 26.68 1.18 -35.23
C GLN A 98 25.67 0.85 -36.34
N LEU A 99 24.59 0.13 -36.03
CA LEU A 99 23.55 -0.23 -37.00
C LEU A 99 22.95 0.98 -37.70
N ARG A 100 22.73 2.07 -36.96
CA ARG A 100 22.16 3.30 -37.52
C ARG A 100 23.15 4.06 -38.39
N ARG A 101 24.44 4.07 -38.04
CA ARG A 101 25.51 4.65 -38.88
C ARG A 101 25.63 3.90 -40.20
N GLU A 102 25.68 2.58 -40.15
CA GLU A 102 25.78 1.71 -41.34
C GLU A 102 24.57 1.88 -42.27
N ALA A 103 23.38 2.08 -41.70
CA ALA A 103 22.16 2.30 -42.47
C ALA A 103 21.85 3.79 -42.77
N HIS A 104 22.80 4.71 -42.53
CA HIS A 104 22.66 6.15 -42.77
C HIS A 104 21.43 6.81 -42.11
N PHE A 105 21.02 6.33 -40.93
CA PHE A 105 19.95 6.93 -40.12
C PHE A 105 20.48 7.99 -39.14
N VAL A 106 19.54 8.78 -38.57
CA VAL A 106 19.85 9.75 -37.52
C VAL A 106 20.65 9.11 -36.39
N ASN A 107 21.80 9.70 -36.07
CA ASN A 107 22.71 9.21 -35.04
C ASN A 107 22.04 9.22 -33.66
N VAL A 108 22.34 8.16 -32.90
CA VAL A 108 22.10 8.12 -31.46
C VAL A 108 23.42 8.50 -30.78
N PHE A 109 23.34 9.13 -29.62
CA PHE A 109 24.51 9.58 -28.85
C PHE A 109 24.63 8.75 -27.56
N PRO A 110 25.27 7.56 -27.58
CA PRO A 110 25.38 6.67 -26.42
C PRO A 110 25.92 7.37 -25.17
N HIS A 111 26.87 8.27 -25.32
CA HIS A 111 27.53 8.99 -24.22
C HIS A 111 26.62 9.93 -23.44
N LEU A 112 25.45 10.31 -23.98
CA LEU A 112 24.47 11.16 -23.28
C LEU A 112 23.48 10.35 -22.45
N LEU A 113 23.40 9.03 -22.65
CA LEU A 113 22.45 8.14 -21.99
C LEU A 113 23.18 7.29 -20.96
N ARG A 114 22.86 7.49 -19.69
CA ARG A 114 23.40 6.68 -18.59
C ARG A 114 22.58 5.42 -18.37
N GLY A 115 23.23 4.32 -18.01
CA GLY A 115 22.59 3.06 -17.69
C GLY A 115 21.50 3.17 -16.63
N GLU A 116 21.71 3.97 -15.58
CA GLU A 116 20.70 4.13 -14.52
C GLU A 116 19.42 4.81 -15.02
N VAL A 117 19.53 5.70 -16.01
CA VAL A 117 18.36 6.30 -16.69
C VAL A 117 17.66 5.25 -17.54
N MET A 118 18.43 4.43 -18.25
CA MET A 118 17.89 3.37 -19.11
C MET A 118 17.25 2.23 -18.31
N TYR A 119 17.76 1.87 -17.13
CA TYR A 119 17.06 0.98 -16.20
C TYR A 119 15.81 1.62 -15.57
N GLY A 120 15.72 2.95 -15.58
CA GLY A 120 14.65 3.70 -14.91
C GLY A 120 14.88 3.95 -13.42
N LEU A 121 16.08 3.65 -12.92
CA LEU A 121 16.45 3.82 -11.51
C LEU A 121 16.47 5.29 -11.06
N ARG A 122 16.62 6.22 -12.01
CA ARG A 122 16.60 7.66 -11.75
C ARG A 122 15.21 8.30 -11.88
N GLU A 123 14.18 7.53 -12.22
CA GLU A 123 12.81 8.06 -12.23
C GLU A 123 12.34 8.34 -10.81
N GLN A 124 11.77 9.51 -10.57
CA GLN A 124 11.46 10.01 -9.22
C GLN A 124 10.65 9.02 -8.36
N GLN A 125 9.64 8.40 -8.96
CA GLN A 125 8.77 7.43 -8.28
C GLN A 125 9.49 6.11 -7.98
N VAL A 126 10.38 5.68 -8.89
CA VAL A 126 11.17 4.46 -8.74
C VAL A 126 12.24 4.66 -7.68
N LEU A 127 12.96 5.78 -7.75
CA LEU A 127 13.97 6.16 -6.77
C LEU A 127 13.38 6.26 -5.36
N ARG A 128 12.21 6.91 -5.21
CA ARG A 128 11.50 6.97 -3.93
C ARG A 128 11.11 5.58 -3.41
N ALA A 129 10.68 4.67 -4.29
CA ALA A 129 10.36 3.30 -3.91
C ALA A 129 11.61 2.52 -3.47
N ILE A 130 12.73 2.68 -4.19
CA ILE A 130 14.02 2.06 -3.86
C ILE A 130 14.57 2.59 -2.52
N GLU A 131 14.53 3.90 -2.29
CA GLU A 131 14.95 4.51 -1.01
C GLU A 131 14.07 4.07 0.18
N SER A 132 12.87 3.54 -0.08
CA SER A 132 11.96 3.00 0.94
C SER A 132 12.14 1.50 1.23
N LEU A 133 13.08 0.83 0.55
CA LEU A 133 13.38 -0.59 0.78
C LEU A 133 13.94 -0.80 2.19
N HIS A 134 13.66 -1.97 2.76
CA HIS A 134 14.15 -2.34 4.08
C HIS A 134 15.67 -2.43 4.12
N GLY A 135 16.28 -1.88 5.17
CA GLY A 135 17.72 -1.96 5.40
C GLY A 135 18.54 -0.92 4.64
N VAL A 136 17.95 -0.22 3.67
CA VAL A 136 18.60 0.87 2.92
C VAL A 136 19.03 2.01 3.85
N GLU A 137 18.30 2.22 4.95
CA GLU A 137 18.66 3.19 6.00
C GLU A 137 20.03 2.94 6.65
N HIS A 138 20.57 1.71 6.56
CA HIS A 138 21.88 1.33 7.10
C HIS A 138 23.02 1.52 6.09
N LEU A 139 22.74 1.97 4.86
CA LEU A 139 23.78 2.31 3.89
C LEU A 139 24.53 3.56 4.34
N SER A 140 25.78 3.40 4.77
CA SER A 140 26.62 4.50 5.28
C SER A 140 26.98 5.53 4.19
N ASP A 141 27.19 5.05 2.96
CA ASP A 141 27.82 5.83 1.89
C ASP A 141 26.81 6.35 0.85
N TYR A 142 25.53 6.00 0.99
CA TYR A 142 24.45 6.45 0.11
C TYR A 142 23.92 7.84 0.51
N ALA A 143 23.88 8.76 -0.45
CA ALA A 143 23.25 10.07 -0.27
C ALA A 143 21.78 10.01 -0.71
N PHE A 144 20.88 10.01 0.27
CA PHE A 144 19.43 10.00 0.05
C PHE A 144 18.96 11.28 -0.66
N THR A 145 18.15 11.11 -1.69
CA THR A 145 17.57 12.20 -2.48
C THR A 145 16.27 12.71 -1.85
N TYR A 146 15.44 11.80 -1.32
CA TYR A 146 14.19 12.15 -0.65
C TYR A 146 14.29 12.13 0.88
N GLY A 147 15.53 12.13 1.40
CA GLY A 147 15.86 12.08 2.83
C GLY A 147 15.94 10.65 3.36
N ARG A 148 16.73 10.44 4.42
CA ARG A 148 16.56 9.26 5.26
C ARG A 148 15.16 9.36 5.84
N MET A 149 14.36 8.31 5.78
CA MET A 149 13.13 8.28 6.59
C MET A 149 13.56 8.25 8.07
N GLU A 150 13.84 9.42 8.66
CA GLU A 150 14.13 9.62 10.09
C GLU A 150 12.88 9.43 10.96
N LEU A 151 12.03 8.46 10.62
CA LEU A 151 10.81 8.18 11.36
C LEU A 151 11.04 7.23 12.54
N ILE A 152 12.24 6.67 12.73
CA ILE A 152 12.50 5.67 13.78
C ILE A 152 13.93 5.77 14.32
N HIS A 153 14.09 6.28 15.55
CA HIS A 153 15.39 6.41 16.23
C HIS A 153 15.83 5.12 16.96
N ASN A 154 14.95 4.11 17.13
CA ASN A 154 15.24 2.90 17.92
C ASN A 154 14.70 1.61 17.26
N MET A 155 15.59 0.63 17.08
CA MET A 155 15.35 -0.72 16.57
C MET A 155 15.49 -1.79 17.68
N PRO A 156 14.94 -3.01 17.51
CA PRO A 156 14.21 -3.51 16.33
C PRO A 156 12.71 -3.65 16.57
N LEU A 157 11.89 -3.45 15.53
CA LEU A 157 10.47 -3.78 15.52
C LEU A 157 10.11 -4.75 14.37
N PRO A 158 9.07 -5.59 14.53
CA PRO A 158 8.85 -6.81 13.75
C PRO A 158 8.52 -6.57 12.27
N LEU A 159 8.97 -7.48 11.40
CA LEU A 159 8.58 -7.54 9.98
C LEU A 159 7.06 -7.75 9.85
N ASN A 160 6.38 -6.83 9.16
CA ASN A 160 4.97 -6.97 8.77
C ASN A 160 4.87 -7.18 7.24
N PRO A 161 4.76 -8.43 6.75
CA PRO A 161 4.63 -8.72 5.32
C PRO A 161 3.32 -8.21 4.68
N SER A 162 2.34 -7.81 5.47
CA SER A 162 0.99 -7.47 5.00
C SER A 162 0.72 -5.96 4.87
N GLY A 163 1.58 -5.12 5.43
CA GLY A 163 1.57 -3.66 5.22
C GLY A 163 0.50 -2.86 5.99
N CYS A 164 -0.26 -3.47 6.89
CA CYS A 164 -1.18 -2.78 7.82
C CYS A 164 -1.48 -3.64 9.05
N ALA A 165 -1.87 -3.02 10.17
CA ALA A 165 -2.34 -3.70 11.37
C ALA A 165 -3.49 -4.67 11.18
N ARG A 166 -4.31 -4.40 10.17
CA ARG A 166 -5.52 -5.15 9.85
C ARG A 166 -5.25 -6.54 9.26
N THR A 167 -3.99 -6.85 8.94
CA THR A 167 -3.67 -7.87 7.94
C THR A 167 -2.61 -8.89 8.35
N GLU A 168 -2.21 -8.93 9.62
CA GLU A 168 -1.27 -9.95 10.07
C GLU A 168 -1.92 -11.35 10.05
N CYS A 169 -1.24 -12.30 9.40
CA CYS A 169 -1.57 -13.72 9.50
C CYS A 169 -1.44 -14.17 10.95
N ARG A 170 -2.40 -14.99 11.39
CA ARG A 170 -2.38 -15.71 12.67
C ARG A 170 -1.02 -16.40 12.86
N LEU A 171 -0.13 -15.81 13.65
CA LEU A 171 1.10 -16.47 14.08
C LEU A 171 0.70 -17.57 15.09
N LYS A 172 0.43 -18.77 14.58
CA LYS A 172 0.36 -20.00 15.38
C LYS A 172 1.75 -20.31 15.93
N MET A 173 2.16 -19.62 16.98
CA MET A 173 3.31 -20.02 17.78
C MET A 173 2.85 -21.10 18.77
N PHE A 174 2.72 -22.33 18.28
CA PHE A 174 2.64 -23.50 19.14
C PHE A 174 4.01 -23.78 19.75
N TYR A 175 4.14 -23.57 21.05
CA TYR A 175 4.87 -24.53 21.89
C TYR A 175 3.96 -24.91 23.06
N LYS A 176 3.47 -26.15 23.00
CA LYS A 176 2.83 -26.83 24.14
C LYS A 176 3.85 -26.89 25.29
N ARG A 177 3.46 -26.40 26.47
CA ARG A 177 4.06 -26.88 27.73
C ARG A 177 2.94 -27.43 28.62
N ALA A 178 3.21 -28.59 29.20
CA ALA A 178 2.25 -29.52 29.77
C ALA A 178 1.45 -28.96 30.97
N LYS A 179 0.23 -29.51 31.14
CA LYS A 179 -0.72 -29.21 32.21
C LYS A 179 -0.18 -29.56 33.61
N GLY A 180 -0.52 -28.72 34.59
CA GLY A 180 -0.67 -29.06 36.02
C GLY A 180 -2.00 -28.50 36.54
N PRO A 181 -2.63 -29.07 37.59
CA PRO A 181 -4.07 -28.96 37.79
C PRO A 181 -4.53 -27.79 38.70
N SER A 182 -5.75 -27.32 38.40
CA SER A 182 -6.80 -26.74 39.25
C SER A 182 -6.50 -25.61 40.24
N LEU A 183 -7.27 -24.53 40.13
CA LEU A 183 -8.01 -23.96 41.27
C LEU A 183 -9.22 -23.15 40.78
N GLU A 184 -10.39 -23.45 41.35
CA GLU A 184 -11.71 -22.93 40.99
C GLU A 184 -12.07 -21.61 41.70
N SER A 185 -12.87 -20.80 40.98
CA SER A 185 -14.04 -19.98 41.43
C SER A 185 -13.86 -18.75 42.34
N PRO A 186 -14.87 -17.83 42.49
CA PRO A 186 -16.20 -17.72 41.82
C PRO A 186 -16.69 -16.30 41.38
N ARG A 187 -17.61 -16.31 40.40
CA ARG A 187 -18.89 -15.56 40.22
C ARG A 187 -19.03 -14.07 40.60
N ARG A 188 -19.63 -13.27 39.68
CA ARG A 188 -21.07 -12.86 39.68
C ARG A 188 -21.41 -11.90 38.53
N HIS A 189 -22.43 -12.27 37.74
CA HIS A 189 -23.21 -11.39 36.86
C HIS A 189 -24.23 -10.56 37.68
N PRO A 190 -24.93 -9.61 37.05
CA PRO A 190 -26.22 -9.99 36.50
C PRO A 190 -26.49 -9.49 35.07
N SER A 191 -27.25 -10.33 34.39
CA SER A 191 -27.81 -10.24 33.05
C SER A 191 -28.99 -9.27 32.96
N SER A 192 -29.09 -8.55 31.84
CA SER A 192 -30.37 -8.16 31.24
C SER A 192 -30.21 -8.08 29.72
N GLY A 193 -30.68 -9.13 29.04
CA GLY A 193 -30.82 -9.15 27.59
C GLY A 193 -32.05 -8.37 27.16
N LEU A 194 -31.95 -7.65 26.04
CA LEU A 194 -33.11 -7.27 25.24
C LEU A 194 -32.80 -7.53 23.76
N VAL A 195 -33.62 -8.44 23.25
CA VAL A 195 -33.88 -8.89 21.89
C VAL A 195 -34.15 -7.73 20.92
N GLN A 196 -33.58 -7.80 19.72
CA GLN A 196 -34.00 -7.07 18.51
C GLN A 196 -35.32 -7.65 17.97
N GLU A 197 -36.20 -6.81 17.42
CA GLU A 197 -37.24 -7.17 16.42
C GLU A 197 -37.74 -5.87 15.72
N PRO A 198 -38.45 -5.91 14.57
CA PRO A 198 -38.18 -5.08 13.39
C PRO A 198 -39.31 -4.12 12.95
N VAL A 199 -39.03 -3.40 11.85
CA VAL A 199 -39.72 -2.37 11.02
C VAL A 199 -41.27 -2.39 10.89
N ALA A 200 -41.93 -1.20 10.96
CA ALA A 200 -42.96 -0.71 10.01
C ALA A 200 -43.52 0.71 10.32
N HIS A 201 -43.94 1.42 9.25
CA HIS A 201 -44.41 2.82 9.15
C HIS A 201 -45.81 3.14 9.76
N VAL A 202 -46.00 4.40 10.21
CA VAL A 202 -46.92 5.46 9.68
C VAL A 202 -47.39 6.43 10.81
N GLY A 203 -47.03 7.71 10.66
CA GLY A 203 -47.95 8.85 10.80
C GLY A 203 -48.25 9.46 12.18
N ARG A 204 -47.52 10.52 12.55
CA ARG A 204 -48.13 11.71 13.18
C ARG A 204 -47.32 12.98 12.90
N ARG A 205 -48.02 14.00 12.37
CA ARG A 205 -47.48 15.30 11.93
C ARG A 205 -47.20 16.22 13.13
N GLY A 206 -46.04 16.85 13.12
CA GLY A 206 -45.66 18.04 13.90
C GLY A 206 -44.49 18.74 13.17
N PRO A 207 -44.38 20.08 13.17
CA PRO A 207 -43.63 20.81 12.14
C PRO A 207 -42.20 21.15 12.57
N SER A 208 -41.19 20.71 11.78
CA SER A 208 -39.89 21.39 11.62
C SER A 208 -39.02 20.63 10.60
N SER A 209 -39.36 20.72 9.32
CA SER A 209 -38.68 20.00 8.22
C SER A 209 -37.56 20.79 7.52
N SER A 210 -37.12 21.94 8.04
CA SER A 210 -36.03 22.72 7.45
C SER A 210 -34.63 22.24 7.87
N ALA A 211 -34.44 21.87 9.14
CA ALA A 211 -33.12 21.52 9.69
C ALA A 211 -32.53 20.21 9.12
N THR A 212 -33.38 19.23 8.79
CA THR A 212 -32.92 17.92 8.29
C THR A 212 -32.54 17.95 6.81
N VAL A 213 -33.27 18.71 5.99
CA VAL A 213 -32.98 18.86 4.55
C VAL A 213 -31.72 19.69 4.32
N GLU A 214 -31.52 20.74 5.12
CA GLU A 214 -30.32 21.59 5.05
C GLU A 214 -29.05 20.86 5.52
N SER A 215 -29.17 20.04 6.58
CA SER A 215 -28.10 19.16 7.04
C SER A 215 -27.67 18.14 5.97
N VAL A 216 -28.61 17.46 5.32
CA VAL A 216 -28.32 16.50 4.24
C VAL A 216 -27.69 17.19 3.02
N ARG A 217 -28.18 18.39 2.65
CA ARG A 217 -27.63 19.18 1.54
C ARG A 217 -26.19 19.63 1.82
N ASN A 218 -25.89 19.99 3.06
CA ASN A 218 -24.54 20.34 3.52
C ASN A 218 -23.60 19.14 3.45
N ARG A 219 -24.03 17.95 3.92
CA ARG A 219 -23.21 16.72 3.84
C ARG A 219 -22.92 16.29 2.39
N ALA A 220 -23.89 16.41 1.48
CA ALA A 220 -23.67 16.11 0.06
C ALA A 220 -22.69 17.09 -0.61
N GLN A 221 -22.67 18.36 -0.18
CA GLN A 221 -21.67 19.34 -0.62
C GLN A 221 -20.28 19.00 -0.07
N GLN A 222 -20.18 18.69 1.23
CA GLN A 222 -18.93 18.24 1.85
C GLN A 222 -18.37 16.98 1.16
N TYR A 223 -19.23 16.04 0.78
CA TYR A 223 -18.81 14.83 0.08
C TYR A 223 -18.33 15.10 -1.35
N ARG A 224 -18.98 16.01 -2.09
CA ARG A 224 -18.48 16.45 -3.40
C ARG A 224 -17.10 17.11 -3.28
N LYS A 225 -16.90 17.95 -2.26
CA LYS A 225 -15.60 18.55 -1.96
C LYS A 225 -14.55 17.48 -1.59
N LEU A 226 -14.94 16.49 -0.78
CA LEU A 226 -14.10 15.34 -0.47
C LEU A 226 -13.62 14.64 -1.75
N LYS A 227 -14.53 14.33 -2.69
CA LYS A 227 -14.17 13.63 -3.94
C LYS A 227 -13.13 14.39 -4.77
N SER A 228 -13.18 15.72 -4.80
CA SER A 228 -12.18 16.54 -5.49
C SER A 228 -10.86 16.68 -4.73
N GLU A 229 -10.89 16.70 -3.39
CA GLU A 229 -9.73 17.06 -2.56
C GLU A 229 -9.09 15.88 -1.80
N ALA A 230 -9.66 14.68 -1.85
CA ALA A 230 -9.20 13.53 -1.05
C ALA A 230 -7.71 13.24 -1.21
N ARG A 231 -7.16 13.36 -2.44
CA ARG A 231 -5.73 13.15 -2.71
C ARG A 231 -4.82 14.24 -2.12
N LEU A 232 -5.36 15.42 -1.83
CA LEU A 232 -4.64 16.54 -1.21
C LEU A 232 -4.75 16.51 0.32
N ASN A 233 -5.73 15.79 0.86
CA ASN A 233 -5.94 15.65 2.30
C ASN A 233 -4.94 14.72 2.96
N VAL A 234 -4.51 13.68 2.23
CA VAL A 234 -3.76 12.56 2.82
C VAL A 234 -2.53 12.17 2.01
N THR A 235 -1.55 11.63 2.71
CA THR A 235 -0.37 11.00 2.12
C THR A 235 -0.13 9.64 2.77
N LEU A 236 0.40 8.69 2.00
CA LEU A 236 0.73 7.36 2.49
C LEU A 236 2.18 7.36 2.99
N GLY A 237 2.41 6.78 4.17
CA GLY A 237 3.74 6.65 4.76
C GLY A 237 3.88 5.36 5.55
N ARG A 238 5.08 5.06 6.06
CA ARG A 238 5.23 3.98 7.05
C ARG A 238 4.65 4.43 8.38
N SER A 239 3.84 3.56 8.98
CA SER A 239 3.14 3.80 10.24
C SER A 239 4.06 3.60 11.45
N GLY A 240 3.87 4.41 12.49
CA GLY A 240 4.48 4.18 13.81
C GLY A 240 3.77 3.09 14.63
N ILE A 241 2.57 2.70 14.20
CA ILE A 241 1.74 1.64 14.75
C ILE A 241 2.10 0.33 14.06
N GLN A 242 1.85 0.23 12.74
CA GLN A 242 2.06 -1.01 12.01
C GLN A 242 2.05 -0.83 10.48
N GLY A 243 3.09 -1.34 9.80
CA GLY A 243 3.16 -1.37 8.34
C GLY A 243 3.09 0.04 7.72
N LEU A 244 2.08 0.28 6.89
CA LEU A 244 1.77 1.57 6.29
C LEU A 244 0.63 2.24 7.07
N GLY A 245 0.70 3.57 7.11
CA GLY A 245 -0.26 4.45 7.76
C GLY A 245 -0.66 5.57 6.82
N LEU A 246 -1.85 6.11 7.04
CA LEU A 246 -2.32 7.27 6.30
C LEU A 246 -2.08 8.53 7.14
N TYR A 247 -1.43 9.52 6.57
CA TYR A 247 -1.04 10.76 7.25
C TYR A 247 -1.76 11.96 6.69
N ALA A 248 -2.00 12.98 7.52
CA ALA A 248 -2.55 14.25 7.07
C ALA A 248 -1.52 15.01 6.21
N ALA A 249 -1.87 15.33 4.96
CA ALA A 249 -0.99 16.09 4.05
C ALA A 249 -1.08 17.62 4.24
N ARG A 250 -2.12 18.07 4.95
CA ARG A 250 -2.36 19.45 5.39
C ARG A 250 -3.01 19.44 6.78
N ASP A 251 -3.12 20.60 7.40
CA ASP A 251 -3.89 20.74 8.63
C ASP A 251 -5.37 20.46 8.34
N LEU A 252 -5.97 19.59 9.16
CA LEU A 252 -7.37 19.18 9.05
C LEU A 252 -8.12 19.66 10.29
N GLU A 253 -9.19 20.40 10.06
CA GLU A 253 -10.06 20.88 11.13
C GLU A 253 -11.00 19.75 11.62
N PRO A 254 -11.54 19.84 12.85
CA PRO A 254 -12.52 18.88 13.35
C PRO A 254 -13.73 18.77 12.43
N GLN A 255 -14.39 17.60 12.41
CA GLN A 255 -15.60 17.33 11.62
C GLN A 255 -15.41 17.47 10.10
N THR A 256 -14.18 17.26 9.62
CA THR A 256 -13.84 17.31 8.19
C THR A 256 -13.85 15.90 7.61
N MET A 257 -14.55 15.71 6.48
CA MET A 257 -14.48 14.48 5.70
C MET A 257 -13.10 14.37 5.02
N VAL A 258 -12.35 13.32 5.34
CA VAL A 258 -10.94 13.19 4.94
C VAL A 258 -10.77 12.31 3.71
N ILE A 259 -11.31 11.09 3.77
CA ILE A 259 -11.22 10.08 2.72
C ILE A 259 -12.42 9.11 2.81
N GLU A 260 -12.80 8.56 1.67
CA GLU A 260 -13.80 7.50 1.57
C GLU A 260 -13.14 6.12 1.56
N TYR A 261 -13.76 5.16 2.25
CA TYR A 261 -13.40 3.76 2.16
C TYR A 261 -14.08 3.12 0.94
N ILE A 262 -13.34 3.10 -0.18
CA ILE A 262 -13.79 2.55 -1.46
C ILE A 262 -13.40 1.07 -1.54
N GLY A 263 -14.35 0.22 -1.94
CA GLY A 263 -14.16 -1.21 -2.19
C GLY A 263 -15.36 -1.82 -2.94
N GLU A 264 -15.32 -3.13 -3.14
CA GLU A 264 -16.42 -3.90 -3.70
C GLU A 264 -17.45 -4.26 -2.62
N LEU A 265 -18.72 -3.95 -2.85
CA LEU A 265 -19.79 -4.33 -1.95
C LEU A 265 -20.15 -5.82 -2.16
N ILE A 266 -19.88 -6.66 -1.17
CA ILE A 266 -20.09 -8.10 -1.23
C ILE A 266 -20.96 -8.59 -0.07
N ARG A 267 -21.61 -9.75 -0.27
CA ARG A 267 -22.34 -10.43 0.80
C ARG A 267 -21.38 -11.14 1.76
N LEU A 268 -21.78 -11.31 3.01
CA LEU A 268 -20.97 -11.96 4.06
C LEU A 268 -20.49 -13.37 3.66
N GLU A 269 -21.34 -14.17 3.01
CA GLU A 269 -20.96 -15.51 2.56
C GLU A 269 -19.77 -15.48 1.58
N LEU A 270 -19.78 -14.50 0.65
CA LEU A 270 -18.68 -14.31 -0.29
C LEU A 270 -17.42 -13.77 0.42
N ALA A 271 -17.60 -12.86 1.39
CA ALA A 271 -16.50 -12.34 2.20
C ALA A 271 -15.76 -13.48 2.93
N ASN A 272 -16.48 -14.39 3.59
CA ASN A 272 -15.90 -15.53 4.30
C ASN A 272 -15.13 -16.48 3.36
N ARG A 273 -15.60 -16.67 2.11
CA ARG A 273 -14.89 -17.47 1.10
C ARG A 273 -13.62 -16.77 0.63
N ARG A 274 -13.68 -15.46 0.39
CA ARG A 274 -12.54 -14.64 -0.05
C ARG A 274 -11.48 -14.53 1.03
N GLU A 275 -11.87 -14.36 2.28
CA GLU A 275 -10.97 -14.32 3.44
C GLU A 275 -10.07 -15.56 3.49
N LYS A 276 -10.66 -16.76 3.44
CA LYS A 276 -9.91 -18.02 3.41
C LYS A 276 -8.99 -18.13 2.20
N ALA A 277 -9.43 -17.67 1.03
CA ALA A 277 -8.63 -17.68 -0.18
C ALA A 277 -7.45 -16.70 -0.11
N TYR A 278 -7.64 -15.52 0.48
CA TYR A 278 -6.59 -14.53 0.67
C TYR A 278 -5.58 -14.96 1.73
N GLU A 279 -6.05 -15.55 2.83
CA GLU A 279 -5.18 -16.14 3.87
C GLU A 279 -4.32 -17.26 3.28
N ALA A 280 -4.91 -18.17 2.48
CA ALA A 280 -4.17 -19.23 1.79
C ALA A 280 -3.13 -18.69 0.78
N GLN A 281 -3.33 -17.49 0.25
CA GLN A 281 -2.40 -16.79 -0.62
C GLN A 281 -1.39 -15.91 0.14
N GLY A 282 -1.48 -15.85 1.48
CA GLY A 282 -0.66 -14.95 2.30
C GLY A 282 -0.89 -13.47 2.04
N ARG A 283 -2.12 -13.10 1.63
CA ARG A 283 -2.49 -11.72 1.29
C ARG A 283 -3.18 -11.05 2.46
N GLY A 284 -2.91 -9.75 2.63
CA GLY A 284 -3.61 -8.95 3.62
C GLY A 284 -5.10 -8.80 3.29
N ILE A 285 -5.95 -8.97 4.30
CA ILE A 285 -7.41 -8.91 4.18
C ILE A 285 -7.91 -7.50 4.52
N TYR A 286 -8.52 -6.82 3.54
CA TYR A 286 -9.03 -5.46 3.72
C TYR A 286 -10.55 -5.47 3.58
N MET A 287 -11.23 -5.84 4.67
CA MET A 287 -12.70 -5.91 4.70
C MET A 287 -13.28 -4.99 5.76
N PHE A 288 -14.39 -4.33 5.43
CA PHE A 288 -15.15 -3.46 6.31
C PHE A 288 -16.59 -3.96 6.39
N ARG A 289 -17.04 -4.36 7.58
CA ARG A 289 -18.42 -4.83 7.81
C ARG A 289 -19.36 -3.63 7.94
N LEU A 290 -20.41 -3.59 7.11
CA LEU A 290 -21.46 -2.55 7.17
C LEU A 290 -22.61 -2.99 8.07
N ASP A 291 -23.08 -4.21 7.84
CA ASP A 291 -24.17 -4.85 8.57
C ASP A 291 -23.89 -6.37 8.65
N GLU A 292 -24.83 -7.14 9.17
CA GLU A 292 -24.68 -8.60 9.34
C GLU A 292 -24.58 -9.38 8.02
N GLN A 293 -24.99 -8.80 6.89
CA GLN A 293 -25.06 -9.48 5.60
C GLN A 293 -24.14 -8.86 4.54
N THR A 294 -23.59 -7.68 4.79
CA THR A 294 -22.95 -6.82 3.80
C THR A 294 -21.58 -6.36 4.28
N VAL A 295 -20.59 -6.55 3.42
CA VAL A 295 -19.18 -6.25 3.67
C VAL A 295 -18.61 -5.51 2.47
N ILE A 296 -17.79 -4.49 2.69
CA ILE A 296 -17.00 -3.84 1.65
C ILE A 296 -15.61 -4.47 1.63
N ASP A 297 -15.23 -5.06 0.50
CA ASP A 297 -13.92 -5.65 0.26
C ASP A 297 -13.03 -4.70 -0.55
N ALA A 298 -11.97 -4.20 0.07
CA ALA A 298 -10.97 -3.30 -0.51
C ALA A 298 -9.63 -4.02 -0.79
N THR A 299 -9.62 -5.36 -0.77
CA THR A 299 -8.41 -6.17 -0.92
C THR A 299 -7.83 -6.07 -2.33
N MET A 300 -8.67 -6.27 -3.35
CA MET A 300 -8.27 -6.22 -4.75
C MET A 300 -8.47 -4.84 -5.38
N THR A 301 -9.59 -4.18 -5.05
CA THR A 301 -10.04 -2.93 -5.68
C THR A 301 -10.36 -1.88 -4.61
N GLY A 302 -9.32 -1.39 -3.93
CA GLY A 302 -9.46 -0.47 -2.78
C GLY A 302 -8.80 0.90 -2.98
N GLY A 303 -9.22 1.87 -2.16
CA GLY A 303 -8.59 3.19 -2.05
C GLY A 303 -7.48 3.26 -0.98
N LEU A 304 -6.89 4.45 -0.79
CA LEU A 304 -5.86 4.69 0.25
C LEU A 304 -6.39 4.55 1.68
N ALA A 305 -7.71 4.63 1.87
CA ALA A 305 -8.36 4.50 3.17
C ALA A 305 -8.11 3.14 3.85
N ARG A 306 -7.72 2.11 3.10
CA ARG A 306 -7.39 0.78 3.65
C ARG A 306 -6.18 0.76 4.57
N TYR A 307 -5.34 1.79 4.51
CA TYR A 307 -4.13 1.95 5.32
C TYR A 307 -4.33 2.81 6.57
N VAL A 308 -5.56 3.20 6.89
CA VAL A 308 -5.84 3.93 8.13
C VAL A 308 -5.83 2.92 9.28
N ASN A 309 -4.87 3.03 10.18
CA ASN A 309 -4.65 2.06 11.24
C ASN A 309 -5.63 2.20 12.42
N HIS A 310 -5.63 1.19 13.28
CA HIS A 310 -6.37 1.21 14.53
C HIS A 310 -5.65 2.00 15.62
N SER A 311 -6.41 2.77 16.41
CA SER A 311 -5.95 3.30 17.69
C SER A 311 -7.04 3.20 18.74
N CYS A 312 -6.65 2.87 19.98
CA CYS A 312 -7.52 2.96 21.15
C CYS A 312 -7.83 4.41 21.57
N GLN A 313 -7.04 5.37 21.08
CA GLN A 313 -7.29 6.81 21.21
C GLN A 313 -7.33 7.42 19.80
N PRO A 314 -8.45 7.25 19.07
CA PRO A 314 -8.53 7.62 17.67
C PRO A 314 -8.71 9.14 17.48
N ASN A 315 -8.13 9.67 16.41
CA ASN A 315 -8.35 11.05 15.93
C ASN A 315 -9.38 11.13 14.78
N CYS A 316 -9.85 9.98 14.30
CA CYS A 316 -10.89 9.87 13.30
C CYS A 316 -11.97 8.88 13.72
N TYR A 317 -13.15 9.00 13.12
CA TYR A 317 -14.21 8.02 13.20
C TYR A 317 -14.79 7.76 11.81
N THR A 318 -15.48 6.64 11.66
CA THR A 318 -16.15 6.25 10.41
C THR A 318 -17.64 6.52 10.52
N GLU A 319 -18.23 7.01 9.44
CA GLU A 319 -19.68 7.22 9.33
C GLU A 319 -20.18 6.69 7.99
N TYR A 320 -21.31 5.98 8.02
CA TYR A 320 -22.03 5.56 6.83
C TYR A 320 -22.96 6.67 6.37
N VAL A 321 -22.69 7.22 5.18
CA VAL A 321 -23.46 8.32 4.61
C VAL A 321 -24.19 7.84 3.37
N ASN A 322 -25.52 7.94 3.38
CA ASN A 322 -26.36 7.63 2.23
C ASN A 322 -26.83 8.95 1.59
N PHE A 323 -26.29 9.27 0.42
CA PHE A 323 -26.72 10.41 -0.36
C PHE A 323 -27.78 9.91 -1.34
N GLY A 324 -29.02 9.74 -0.87
CA GLY A 324 -30.14 9.23 -1.67
C GLY A 324 -30.23 9.93 -3.03
N GLY A 325 -29.76 9.28 -4.08
CA GLY A 325 -29.53 9.90 -5.38
C GLY A 325 -28.66 9.03 -6.28
N GLY A 326 -29.15 7.83 -6.60
CA GLY A 326 -28.54 6.99 -7.63
C GLY A 326 -28.59 7.70 -8.98
N THR A 327 -27.41 7.93 -9.55
CA THR A 327 -27.25 7.93 -11.01
C THR A 327 -26.15 6.92 -11.31
N GLU A 328 -26.55 5.88 -12.05
CA GLU A 328 -25.74 4.81 -12.62
C GLU A 328 -25.23 3.71 -11.64
N GLY A 329 -26.15 2.78 -11.36
CA GLY A 329 -25.79 1.36 -11.16
C GLY A 329 -25.53 0.91 -9.72
N GLY A 330 -26.59 0.77 -8.91
CA GLY A 330 -26.52 -0.06 -7.70
C GLY A 330 -27.55 0.30 -6.65
N LEU A 331 -28.33 -0.70 -6.20
CA LEU A 331 -29.40 -0.62 -5.21
C LEU A 331 -28.92 -0.23 -3.78
N TYR A 332 -27.65 0.15 -3.61
CA TYR A 332 -26.98 0.45 -2.33
C TYR A 332 -26.03 1.66 -2.51
N GLY A 333 -26.57 2.87 -2.42
CA GLY A 333 -25.82 4.14 -2.63
C GLY A 333 -25.15 4.72 -1.37
N GLY A 334 -24.78 3.88 -0.41
CA GLY A 334 -24.14 4.32 0.82
C GLY A 334 -22.63 4.29 0.76
N HIS A 335 -21.99 5.29 1.35
CA HIS A 335 -20.54 5.48 1.35
C HIS A 335 -20.02 5.53 2.77
N ILE A 336 -18.92 4.83 3.04
CA ILE A 336 -18.22 4.94 4.33
C ILE A 336 -17.19 6.04 4.22
N VAL A 337 -17.34 7.07 5.04
CA VAL A 337 -16.45 8.22 5.07
C VAL A 337 -15.72 8.27 6.40
N ILE A 338 -14.41 8.56 6.34
CA ILE A 338 -13.57 8.78 7.52
C ILE A 338 -13.57 10.29 7.81
N ILE A 339 -13.96 10.65 9.03
CA ILE A 339 -14.15 12.03 9.49
C ILE A 339 -13.26 12.30 10.69
N THR A 340 -12.66 13.49 10.76
CA THR A 340 -11.86 13.92 11.91
C THR A 340 -12.75 14.21 13.14
N ASN A 341 -12.36 13.74 14.32
CA ASN A 341 -13.04 14.10 15.57
C ASN A 341 -12.41 15.33 16.26
N GLN A 342 -11.16 15.64 15.92
CA GLN A 342 -10.36 16.73 16.48
C GLN A 342 -9.52 17.39 15.38
N ARG A 343 -8.82 18.46 15.73
CA ARG A 343 -7.88 19.12 14.83
C ARG A 343 -6.64 18.23 14.67
N ILE A 344 -6.22 17.99 13.43
CA ILE A 344 -5.09 17.12 13.09
C ILE A 344 -4.07 17.97 12.33
N ALA A 345 -2.84 18.05 12.85
CA ALA A 345 -1.77 18.79 12.19
C ALA A 345 -1.24 18.02 10.98
N LYS A 346 -0.69 18.75 10.00
CA LYS A 346 0.03 18.15 8.88
C LYS A 346 1.13 17.21 9.39
N GLY A 347 1.15 15.98 8.88
CA GLY A 347 2.12 14.94 9.23
C GLY A 347 1.70 14.01 10.35
N GLU A 348 0.53 14.21 10.97
CA GLU A 348 -0.03 13.28 11.96
C GLU A 348 -0.69 12.06 11.30
N GLU A 349 -0.56 10.89 11.95
CA GLU A 349 -1.16 9.63 11.48
C GLU A 349 -2.67 9.60 11.79
N LEU A 350 -3.48 9.30 10.79
CA LEU A 350 -4.92 9.12 10.90
C LEU A 350 -5.21 7.72 11.43
N CYS A 351 -6.05 7.62 12.45
CA CYS A 351 -6.44 6.37 13.07
C CYS A 351 -7.89 6.40 13.56
N TYR A 352 -8.56 5.25 13.51
CA TYR A 352 -9.92 5.09 14.03
C TYR A 352 -10.09 3.79 14.81
N ASP A 353 -11.13 3.70 15.63
CA ASP A 353 -11.45 2.47 16.34
C ASP A 353 -12.09 1.45 15.37
N TYR A 354 -11.47 0.29 15.21
CA TYR A 354 -11.95 -0.75 14.30
C TYR A 354 -13.22 -1.43 14.82
N LYS A 355 -13.47 -1.37 16.13
CA LYS A 355 -14.63 -2.00 16.78
C LYS A 355 -14.80 -3.47 16.35
N PHE A 356 -13.74 -4.26 16.46
CA PHE A 356 -13.88 -5.71 16.25
C PHE A 356 -14.85 -6.28 17.28
N ASP A 357 -15.64 -7.26 16.85
CA ASP A 357 -16.50 -8.01 17.75
C ASP A 357 -15.61 -8.75 18.77
N LEU A 358 -16.06 -8.77 20.03
CA LEU A 358 -15.37 -9.47 21.11
C LEU A 358 -15.46 -10.99 20.83
N GLU A 359 -14.36 -11.62 20.44
CA GLU A 359 -14.29 -13.07 20.27
C GLU A 359 -13.78 -13.75 21.55
N ASP A 360 -14.22 -15.00 21.77
CA ASP A 360 -13.79 -15.80 22.91
C ASP A 360 -12.27 -15.99 22.94
N CYS A 361 -11.74 -16.20 24.15
CA CYS A 361 -10.38 -15.97 24.63
C CYS A 361 -9.18 -16.58 23.85
N THR A 362 -9.39 -17.23 22.71
CA THR A 362 -8.36 -17.92 21.91
C THR A 362 -7.77 -17.08 20.77
N ASP A 363 -8.46 -16.07 20.24
CA ASP A 363 -8.07 -15.35 19.01
C ASP A 363 -7.83 -13.84 19.22
N LYS A 364 -7.12 -13.45 20.29
CA LYS A 364 -6.85 -12.03 20.58
C LYS A 364 -5.80 -11.44 19.64
N ILE A 365 -6.11 -10.31 19.01
CA ILE A 365 -5.20 -9.59 18.10
C ILE A 365 -4.52 -8.44 18.86
N PRO A 366 -3.18 -8.44 19.01
CA PRO A 366 -2.48 -7.44 19.80
C PRO A 366 -2.63 -6.05 19.17
N CYS A 367 -2.94 -5.05 20.00
CA CYS A 367 -3.01 -3.66 19.60
C CYS A 367 -1.65 -2.98 19.79
N LEU A 368 -1.07 -2.49 18.69
CA LEU A 368 0.24 -1.83 18.66
C LEU A 368 0.14 -0.30 18.58
N CYS A 369 -1.01 0.28 18.93
CA CYS A 369 -1.27 1.72 18.75
C CYS A 369 -0.42 2.65 19.64
N LYS A 370 0.26 2.11 20.66
CA LYS A 370 1.10 2.86 21.62
C LYS A 370 0.38 3.97 22.39
N ALA A 371 -0.94 4.06 22.34
CA ALA A 371 -1.72 5.01 23.12
C ALA A 371 -1.52 4.77 24.64
N PRO A 372 -1.48 5.83 25.47
CA PRO A 372 -1.27 5.70 26.92
C PRO A 372 -2.33 4.82 27.60
N ASN A 373 -3.56 4.83 27.09
CA ASN A 373 -4.68 4.03 27.58
C ASN A 373 -5.05 2.88 26.62
N CYS A 374 -4.05 2.28 25.97
CA CYS A 374 -4.26 1.17 25.03
C CYS A 374 -4.87 -0.05 25.74
N LYS A 375 -5.94 -0.63 25.16
CA LYS A 375 -6.57 -1.88 25.63
C LYS A 375 -5.69 -3.12 25.45
N LYS A 376 -4.52 -2.97 24.79
CA LYS A 376 -3.56 -4.01 24.38
C LYS A 376 -4.06 -5.00 23.35
N TRP A 377 -5.36 -5.06 23.11
CA TRP A 377 -6.02 -5.95 22.15
C TRP A 377 -7.02 -5.14 21.33
N MET A 378 -7.20 -5.52 20.07
CA MET A 378 -8.15 -4.86 19.16
C MET A 378 -9.56 -5.49 19.23
N ASN A 379 -9.66 -6.70 19.80
CA ASN A 379 -10.88 -7.47 20.04
C ASN A 379 -10.97 -7.95 21.49
#